data_AF-S9SK41-F1
#
_entry.id   AF-S9SK41-F1
#
_cell.length_a   1.000
_cell.length_b   1.000
_cell.length_c   1.000
_cell.angle_alpha   90.00
_cell.angle_beta   90.00
_cell.angle_gamma   90.00
#
_symmetry.space_group_name_H-M   'P 1'
#
loop_
_entity.id
_entity.type
_entity.pdbx_description
1 polymer ?
#
loop_
_entity_poly.entity_id
_entity_poly.type
_entity_poly.pdbx_seq_one_letter_code
_entity_poly.pdbx_strand_id
1 'polypeptide(L)'
;MTELAALADTIRRNRATQPVSRLGYFCAPFRPPEGPFSDRVIKVYRSLPDAAALERLARCHGDYVAALQAAEVPLPATEFQLLEMDGGRVPVIVQEALPEASLMRPRMQRAPAEETLEMMEAAGQVIARFWNATQGSETRIGFHPSIRNFAIVEGRAVFFDTFPPLIHYSRDEMGRLLLQFSDSRLMRVVGPLMQRRVTGIQDEWYSPPETLVGLVGSACRLRPELAERYLAWGREFAGREMPRWAEEATEGMRHAPRLPGYWTGFRKLLGLQGEPNL
;
A
#
# COMPACT_ATOMS: atom_id res chain seq x y z
N MET A 1 13.84 17.87 25.36
CA MET A 1 13.55 16.53 24.82
C MET A 1 13.56 16.64 23.31
N THR A 2 14.33 15.81 22.59
CA THR A 2 14.31 15.83 21.12
C THR A 2 12.99 15.26 20.60
N GLU A 3 12.58 15.62 19.39
CA GLU A 3 11.37 15.10 18.75
C GLU A 3 11.40 13.56 18.63
N LEU A 4 12.57 13.00 18.30
CA LEU A 4 12.77 11.54 18.24
C LEU A 4 12.60 10.86 19.60
N ALA A 5 13.05 11.48 20.69
CA ALA A 5 12.84 10.95 22.04
C ALA A 5 11.34 10.96 22.43
N ALA A 6 10.64 12.04 22.08
CA ALA A 6 9.19 12.14 22.29
C ALA A 6 8.41 11.08 21.47
N LEU A 7 8.84 10.82 20.24
CA LEU A 7 8.26 9.79 19.37
C LEU A 7 8.48 8.39 19.96
N ALA A 8 9.71 8.07 20.39
CA ALA A 8 10.02 6.79 21.01
C ALA A 8 9.19 6.55 22.28
N ASP A 9 9.02 7.56 23.14
CA ASP A 9 8.17 7.47 24.33
C ASP A 9 6.70 7.30 23.98
N THR A 10 6.22 7.99 22.94
CA THR A 10 4.85 7.82 22.44
C THR A 10 4.60 6.38 21.99
N ILE A 11 5.54 5.79 21.24
CA ILE A 11 5.45 4.39 20.81
C ILE A 11 5.43 3.45 22.01
N ARG A 12 6.30 3.63 23.01
CA ARG A 12 6.34 2.78 24.21
C ARG A 12 5.01 2.79 24.96
N ARG A 13 4.41 3.97 25.17
CA ARG A 13 3.12 4.12 25.87
C ARG A 13 1.97 3.48 25.11
N ASN A 14 2.05 3.47 23.79
CA ASN A 14 0.97 3.01 22.92
C ASN A 14 1.18 1.58 22.38
N ARG A 15 2.19 0.84 22.85
CA ARG A 15 2.43 -0.57 22.44
C ARG A 15 1.22 -1.50 22.61
N ALA A 16 0.33 -1.19 23.56
CA ALA A 16 -0.89 -1.96 23.82
C ALA A 16 -2.15 -1.38 23.15
N THR A 17 -2.05 -0.27 22.41
CA THR A 17 -3.22 0.32 21.75
C THR A 17 -3.74 -0.56 20.60
N GLN A 18 -5.05 -0.54 20.39
CA GLN A 18 -5.62 -1.22 19.24
C GLN A 18 -5.19 -0.51 17.96
N PRO A 19 -4.80 -1.26 16.92
CA PRO A 19 -4.36 -0.64 15.68
C PRO A 19 -5.53 -0.01 14.92
N VAL A 20 -5.27 1.13 14.30
CA VAL A 20 -6.19 1.87 13.41
C VAL A 20 -6.52 1.03 12.17
N SER A 21 -5.65 0.08 11.80
CA SER A 21 -5.93 -0.94 10.80
C SER A 21 -5.27 -2.27 11.19
N ARG A 22 -6.04 -3.35 11.20
CA ARG A 22 -5.54 -4.74 11.36
C ARG A 22 -5.20 -5.41 10.02
N LEU A 23 -5.25 -4.64 8.93
CA LEU A 23 -5.22 -5.17 7.56
C LEU A 23 -3.82 -5.16 6.93
N GLY A 24 -2.82 -4.60 7.61
CA GLY A 24 -1.43 -4.51 7.15
C GLY A 24 -0.70 -5.86 7.23
N TYR A 25 0.19 -6.11 6.27
CA TYR A 25 1.01 -7.34 6.21
C TYR A 25 2.32 -7.24 7.03
N PHE A 26 2.75 -6.02 7.35
CA PHE A 26 4.07 -5.71 7.94
C PHE A 26 4.03 -5.04 9.31
N CYS A 27 2.94 -4.36 9.63
CA CYS A 27 2.73 -3.72 10.91
C CYS A 27 1.25 -3.39 11.11
N ALA A 28 0.91 -3.08 12.37
CA ALA A 28 -0.40 -2.59 12.76
C ALA A 28 -0.28 -1.08 13.06
N PRO A 29 -0.70 -0.18 12.15
CA PRO A 29 -0.64 1.27 12.39
C PRO A 29 -1.47 1.68 13.60
N PHE A 30 -1.04 2.69 14.35
CA PHE A 30 -1.83 3.28 15.42
C PHE A 30 -1.81 4.81 15.35
N ARG A 31 -2.83 5.44 15.94
CA ARG A 31 -2.91 6.89 16.12
C ARG A 31 -2.87 7.17 17.62
N PRO A 32 -1.87 7.93 18.12
CA PRO A 32 -1.85 8.33 19.52
C PRO A 32 -3.14 9.09 19.88
N PRO A 33 -3.80 8.78 21.02
CA PRO A 33 -5.04 9.46 21.40
C PRO A 33 -4.81 10.90 21.86
N GLU A 34 -3.61 11.22 22.32
CA GLU A 34 -3.24 12.53 22.86
C GLU A 34 -1.74 12.82 22.66
N GLY A 35 -1.33 14.06 22.94
CA GLY A 35 0.05 14.50 22.85
C GLY A 35 0.46 15.01 21.46
N PRO A 36 1.76 15.29 21.25
CA PRO A 36 2.25 16.01 20.07
C PRO A 36 2.11 15.24 18.75
N PHE A 37 1.84 13.93 18.80
CA PHE A 37 1.64 13.09 17.61
C PHE A 37 0.19 12.62 17.45
N SER A 38 -0.77 13.26 18.13
CA SER A 38 -2.19 12.87 18.08
C SER A 38 -2.88 13.16 16.73
N ASP A 39 -2.24 13.95 15.88
CA ASP A 39 -2.59 14.22 14.49
C ASP A 39 -1.77 13.37 13.50
N ARG A 40 -1.09 12.32 13.98
CA ARG A 40 -0.27 11.41 13.18
C ARG A 40 -0.75 9.96 13.29
N VAL A 41 -0.58 9.21 12.20
CA VAL A 41 -0.60 7.75 12.17
C VAL A 41 0.86 7.27 12.19
N ILE A 42 1.16 6.39 13.14
CA ILE A 42 2.49 5.83 13.34
C ILE A 42 2.47 4.36 12.91
N LYS A 43 3.37 3.98 12.01
CA LYS A 43 3.60 2.61 11.55
C LYS A 43 4.97 2.17 12.06
N VAL A 44 4.98 1.25 13.02
CA VAL A 44 6.22 0.73 13.63
C VAL A 44 6.55 -0.61 13.00
N TYR A 45 7.71 -0.69 12.35
CA TYR A 45 8.18 -1.92 11.72
C TYR A 45 9.14 -2.66 12.64
N ARG A 46 9.37 -3.93 12.34
CA ARG A 46 10.34 -4.74 13.06
C ARG A 46 11.76 -4.18 12.88
N SER A 47 12.56 -4.21 13.95
CA SER A 47 14.00 -3.96 13.85
C SER A 47 14.71 -5.06 13.06
N LEU A 48 15.76 -4.67 12.34
CA LEU A 48 16.69 -5.58 11.67
C LEU A 48 18.08 -5.45 12.31
N PRO A 49 18.86 -6.54 12.38
CA PRO A 49 20.22 -6.48 12.93
C PRO A 49 21.20 -5.78 11.98
N ASP A 50 20.89 -5.74 10.68
CA ASP A 50 21.74 -5.13 9.66
C ASP A 50 21.46 -3.62 9.56
N ALA A 51 22.35 -2.83 10.14
CA ALA A 51 22.26 -1.37 10.10
C ALA A 51 22.35 -0.79 8.68
N ALA A 52 23.15 -1.38 7.80
CA ALA A 52 23.29 -0.90 6.42
C ALA A 52 22.02 -1.14 5.60
N ALA A 53 21.33 -2.27 5.86
CA ALA A 53 20.03 -2.54 5.27
C ALA A 53 18.97 -1.52 5.74
N LEU A 54 18.98 -1.14 7.02
CA LEU A 54 18.09 -0.12 7.56
C LEU A 54 18.34 1.27 6.97
N GLU A 55 19.59 1.67 6.81
CA GLU A 55 19.95 2.93 6.14
C GLU A 55 19.53 2.94 4.66
N ARG A 56 19.75 1.82 3.96
CA ARG A 56 19.25 1.67 2.58
C ARG A 56 17.73 1.78 2.54
N LEU A 57 17.02 1.16 3.48
CA LEU A 57 15.56 1.21 3.56
C LEU A 57 15.05 2.65 3.74
N ALA A 58 15.66 3.41 4.67
CA ALA A 58 15.30 4.81 4.91
C ALA A 58 15.54 5.68 3.67
N ARG A 59 16.71 5.54 3.02
CA ARG A 59 17.01 6.25 1.77
C ARG A 59 16.01 5.90 0.66
N CYS A 60 15.79 4.62 0.39
CA CYS A 60 14.83 4.20 -0.64
C CYS A 60 13.40 4.64 -0.34
N HIS A 61 13.01 4.74 0.94
CA HIS A 61 11.71 5.31 1.31
C HIS A 61 11.62 6.81 0.99
N GLY A 62 12.65 7.58 1.35
CA GLY A 62 12.75 8.99 0.97
C GLY A 62 12.69 9.18 -0.56
N ASP A 63 13.47 8.41 -1.31
CA ASP A 63 13.47 8.43 -2.78
C ASP A 63 12.09 8.05 -3.35
N TYR A 64 11.39 7.10 -2.72
CA TYR A 64 10.05 6.69 -3.17
C TYR A 64 9.02 7.79 -2.94
N VAL A 65 9.02 8.41 -1.76
CA VAL A 65 8.13 9.55 -1.46
C VAL A 65 8.42 10.71 -2.42
N ALA A 66 9.69 11.02 -2.67
CA ALA A 66 10.07 12.06 -3.62
C ALA A 66 9.59 11.74 -5.05
N ALA A 67 9.71 10.50 -5.50
CA ALA A 67 9.22 10.07 -6.82
C ALA A 67 7.69 10.16 -6.94
N LEU A 68 6.95 9.78 -5.89
CA LEU A 68 5.49 9.94 -5.83
C LEU A 68 5.09 11.42 -5.91
N GLN A 69 5.77 12.29 -5.16
CA GLN A 69 5.53 13.74 -5.19
C GLN A 69 5.89 14.36 -6.55
N ALA A 70 6.99 13.94 -7.17
CA ALA A 70 7.39 14.37 -8.50
C ALA A 70 6.38 13.96 -9.58
N ALA A 71 5.70 12.82 -9.38
CA ALA A 71 4.58 12.38 -10.20
C ALA A 71 3.23 13.00 -9.79
N GLU A 72 3.24 14.01 -8.91
CA GLU A 72 2.07 14.70 -8.37
C GLU A 72 1.01 13.75 -7.79
N VAL A 73 1.44 12.64 -7.18
CA VAL A 73 0.58 11.76 -6.39
C VAL A 73 0.26 12.45 -5.06
N PRO A 74 -1.01 12.74 -4.75
CA PRO A 74 -1.36 13.34 -3.47
C PRO A 74 -1.03 12.39 -2.31
N LEU A 75 -0.24 12.88 -1.36
CA LEU A 75 0.25 12.13 -0.21
C LEU A 75 0.08 12.98 1.07
N PRO A 76 -0.34 12.38 2.20
CA PRO A 76 -0.23 13.05 3.49
C PRO A 76 1.26 13.29 3.82
N ALA A 77 1.56 14.30 4.65
CA ALA A 77 2.93 14.51 5.11
C ALA A 77 3.47 13.20 5.72
N THR A 78 4.59 12.69 5.21
CA THR A 78 5.09 11.35 5.54
C THR A 78 6.59 11.41 5.77
N GLU A 79 7.02 10.90 6.93
CA GLU A 79 8.43 10.81 7.32
C GLU A 79 8.80 9.39 7.68
N PHE A 80 10.06 9.03 7.45
CA PHE A 80 10.65 7.76 7.85
C PHE A 80 11.78 7.98 8.84
N GLN A 81 11.64 7.41 10.02
CA GLN A 81 12.56 7.57 11.14
C GLN A 81 13.18 6.22 11.50
N LEU A 82 14.48 6.20 11.78
CA LEU A 82 15.19 5.06 12.37
C LEU A 82 15.43 5.37 13.85
N LEU A 83 14.61 4.80 14.73
CA LEU A 83 14.65 5.07 16.17
C LEU A 83 15.50 4.04 16.92
N GLU A 84 16.36 4.51 17.82
CA GLU A 84 17.05 3.67 18.79
C GLU A 84 16.09 3.29 19.93
N MET A 85 15.61 2.05 19.95
CA MET A 85 14.64 1.56 20.92
C MET A 85 14.88 0.09 21.26
N ASP A 86 14.75 -0.26 22.55
CA ASP A 86 14.77 -1.65 23.02
C ASP A 86 16.03 -2.44 22.58
N GLY A 87 17.17 -1.74 22.50
CA GLY A 87 18.46 -2.31 22.12
C GLY A 87 18.67 -2.51 20.61
N GLY A 88 17.84 -1.90 19.75
CA GLY A 88 18.06 -1.93 18.31
C GLY A 88 17.46 -0.74 17.56
N ARG A 89 17.69 -0.71 16.24
CA ARG A 89 17.16 0.31 15.34
C ARG A 89 15.82 -0.11 14.75
N VAL A 90 14.80 0.66 15.05
CA VAL A 90 13.41 0.41 14.70
C VAL A 90 12.99 1.38 13.59
N PRO A 91 12.61 0.88 12.39
CA PRO A 91 12.04 1.72 11.37
C PRO A 91 10.61 2.14 11.71
N VAL A 92 10.31 3.42 11.57
CA VAL A 92 9.03 4.00 11.89
C VAL A 92 8.61 4.96 10.78
N ILE A 93 7.40 4.81 10.27
CA ILE A 93 6.77 5.85 9.44
C ILE A 93 5.86 6.68 10.33
N VAL A 94 6.05 7.99 10.28
CA VAL A 94 5.16 8.99 10.90
C VAL A 94 4.46 9.72 9.77
N GLN A 95 3.14 9.59 9.71
CA GLN A 95 2.32 10.08 8.61
C GLN A 95 1.20 10.96 9.17
N GLU A 96 0.88 12.07 8.50
CA GLU A 96 -0.30 12.87 8.82
C GLU A 96 -1.56 12.00 8.81
N ALA A 97 -2.38 12.13 9.85
CA ALA A 97 -3.59 11.34 10.00
C ALA A 97 -4.69 11.84 9.07
N LEU A 98 -5.18 10.96 8.20
CA LEU A 98 -6.36 11.22 7.40
C LEU A 98 -7.64 10.93 8.22
N PRO A 99 -8.75 11.68 8.00
CA PRO A 99 -10.01 11.37 8.67
C PRO A 99 -10.48 9.97 8.32
N GLU A 100 -10.89 9.15 9.29
CA GLU A 100 -11.36 7.78 9.02
C GLU A 100 -12.55 7.75 8.05
N ALA A 101 -13.43 8.74 8.14
CA ALA A 101 -14.57 8.91 7.25
C ALA A 101 -14.15 9.18 5.78
N SER A 102 -12.91 9.57 5.53
CA SER A 102 -12.37 9.78 4.17
C SER A 102 -11.85 8.50 3.53
N LEU A 103 -11.58 7.43 4.29
CA LEU A 103 -10.98 6.19 3.77
C LEU A 103 -11.86 5.57 2.68
N MET A 104 -11.27 5.32 1.50
CA MET A 104 -12.02 4.91 0.30
C MET A 104 -12.77 3.59 0.51
N ARG A 105 -12.08 2.53 0.98
CA ARG A 105 -12.72 1.22 1.17
C ARG A 105 -13.96 1.27 2.09
N PRO A 106 -13.90 1.76 3.35
CA PRO A 106 -15.09 1.85 4.20
C PRO A 106 -16.23 2.67 3.59
N ARG A 107 -15.91 3.75 2.86
CA ARG A 107 -16.92 4.53 2.13
C ARG A 107 -17.57 3.71 1.02
N MET A 108 -16.78 3.04 0.18
CA MET A 108 -17.29 2.21 -0.91
C MET A 108 -18.19 1.06 -0.44
N GLN A 109 -18.02 0.56 0.79
CA GLN A 109 -18.90 -0.47 1.35
C GLN A 109 -20.33 0.03 1.57
N ARG A 110 -20.53 1.34 1.77
CA ARG A 110 -21.81 1.94 2.16
C ARG A 110 -22.40 2.85 1.10
N ALA A 111 -21.55 3.41 0.23
CA ALA A 111 -21.96 4.39 -0.77
C ALA A 111 -22.78 3.74 -1.92
N PRO A 112 -23.67 4.52 -2.56
CA PRO A 112 -24.31 4.15 -3.82
C PRO A 112 -23.29 3.91 -4.94
N ALA A 113 -23.72 3.18 -5.96
CA ALA A 113 -22.85 2.78 -7.06
C ALA A 113 -22.20 3.97 -7.80
N GLU A 114 -22.93 5.06 -8.06
CA GLU A 114 -22.35 6.24 -8.74
C GLU A 114 -21.20 6.86 -7.93
N GLU A 115 -21.42 7.08 -6.63
CA GLU A 115 -20.37 7.60 -5.75
C GLU A 115 -19.16 6.66 -5.71
N THR A 116 -19.36 5.33 -5.72
CA THR A 116 -18.22 4.41 -5.78
C THR A 116 -17.43 4.53 -7.08
N LEU A 117 -18.08 4.80 -8.21
CA LEU A 117 -17.40 5.01 -9.49
C LEU A 117 -16.65 6.34 -9.52
N GLU A 118 -17.17 7.40 -8.89
CA GLU A 118 -16.43 8.65 -8.70
C GLU A 118 -15.17 8.45 -7.86
N MET A 119 -15.23 7.62 -6.81
CA MET A 119 -14.03 7.26 -6.03
C MET A 119 -13.03 6.45 -6.87
N MET A 120 -13.53 5.56 -7.72
CA MET A 120 -12.69 4.80 -8.66
C MET A 120 -12.01 5.72 -9.67
N GLU A 121 -12.74 6.69 -10.24
CA GLU A 121 -12.18 7.73 -11.11
C GLU A 121 -11.06 8.49 -10.41
N ALA A 122 -11.32 9.00 -9.21
CA ALA A 122 -10.32 9.75 -8.44
C ALA A 122 -9.04 8.92 -8.18
N ALA A 123 -9.18 7.66 -7.79
CA ALA A 123 -8.03 6.76 -7.56
C ALA A 123 -7.33 6.38 -8.87
N GLY A 124 -8.09 6.11 -9.93
CA GLY A 124 -7.58 5.80 -11.27
C GLY A 124 -6.72 6.93 -11.82
N GLN A 125 -7.16 8.18 -11.66
CA GLN A 125 -6.41 9.37 -12.08
C GLN A 125 -5.04 9.47 -11.40
N VAL A 126 -4.94 9.08 -10.12
CA VAL A 126 -3.64 9.02 -9.41
C VAL A 126 -2.73 7.93 -10.01
N ILE A 127 -3.28 6.75 -10.31
CA ILE A 127 -2.54 5.64 -10.94
C ILE A 127 -2.03 6.05 -12.32
N ALA A 128 -2.92 6.59 -13.16
CA ALA A 128 -2.60 7.01 -14.52
C ALA A 128 -1.53 8.09 -14.51
N ARG A 129 -1.67 9.10 -13.65
CA ARG A 129 -0.68 10.17 -13.50
C ARG A 129 0.68 9.63 -13.11
N PHE A 130 0.74 8.75 -12.10
CA PHE A 130 1.99 8.11 -11.68
C PHE A 130 2.68 7.43 -12.85
N TRP A 131 1.99 6.53 -13.55
CA TRP A 131 2.61 5.74 -14.62
C TRP A 131 2.97 6.56 -15.85
N ASN A 132 2.17 7.57 -16.19
CA ASN A 132 2.49 8.52 -17.26
C ASN A 132 3.74 9.35 -16.91
N ALA A 133 3.89 9.78 -15.66
CA ALA A 133 5.03 10.58 -15.21
C ALA A 133 6.32 9.76 -15.08
N THR A 134 6.24 8.48 -14.66
CA THR A 134 7.42 7.61 -14.53
C THR A 134 7.80 6.90 -15.82
N GLN A 135 7.11 7.19 -16.92
CA GLN A 135 7.33 6.56 -18.20
C GLN A 135 8.76 6.80 -18.71
N GLY A 136 9.48 5.73 -18.99
CA GLY A 136 10.86 5.83 -19.52
C GLY A 136 11.92 6.03 -18.44
N SER A 137 11.55 6.04 -17.16
CA SER A 137 12.50 5.92 -16.05
C SER A 137 13.28 4.61 -16.17
N GLU A 138 14.61 4.69 -16.16
CA GLU A 138 15.49 3.51 -16.02
C GLU A 138 15.45 2.94 -14.60
N THR A 139 15.00 3.74 -13.62
CA THR A 139 14.81 3.28 -12.25
C THR A 139 13.58 2.38 -12.18
N ARG A 140 13.77 1.14 -11.70
CA ARG A 140 12.67 0.25 -11.35
C ARG A 140 11.87 0.88 -10.21
N ILE A 141 10.67 1.34 -10.54
CA ILE A 141 9.71 1.94 -9.62
C ILE A 141 8.34 1.28 -9.79
N GLY A 142 7.59 1.13 -8.69
CA GLY A 142 6.26 0.52 -8.67
C GLY A 142 5.25 1.32 -7.87
N PHE A 143 3.99 0.90 -7.96
CA PHE A 143 2.85 1.51 -7.29
C PHE A 143 1.86 0.41 -6.86
N HIS A 144 1.37 0.48 -5.63
CA HIS A 144 0.44 -0.52 -5.09
C HIS A 144 -0.96 0.09 -4.88
N PRO A 145 -1.82 0.11 -5.91
CA PRO A 145 -3.07 0.87 -5.86
C PRO A 145 -4.28 0.06 -5.37
N SER A 146 -4.19 -0.50 -4.17
CA SER A 146 -5.39 -1.07 -3.56
C SER A 146 -6.35 0.05 -3.16
N ILE A 147 -7.66 -0.16 -3.26
CA ILE A 147 -8.69 0.72 -2.66
C ILE A 147 -8.50 0.95 -1.14
N ARG A 148 -7.66 0.12 -0.50
CA ARG A 148 -7.26 0.22 0.90
C ARG A 148 -6.20 1.28 1.16
N ASN A 149 -5.51 1.71 0.12
CA ASN A 149 -4.37 2.63 0.18
C ASN A 149 -4.76 4.05 -0.23
N PHE A 150 -6.07 4.29 -0.44
CA PHE A 150 -6.63 5.57 -0.83
C PHE A 150 -7.63 6.08 0.19
N ALA A 151 -7.60 7.39 0.39
CA ALA A 151 -8.67 8.17 1.00
C ALA A 151 -9.21 9.15 -0.04
N ILE A 152 -10.46 9.57 0.12
CA ILE A 152 -11.11 10.57 -0.72
C ILE A 152 -11.34 11.82 0.11
N VAL A 153 -10.55 12.85 -0.16
CA VAL A 153 -10.58 14.16 0.52
C VAL A 153 -10.98 15.21 -0.52
N GLU A 154 -12.09 15.90 -0.29
CA GLU A 154 -12.59 16.96 -1.18
C GLU A 154 -12.71 16.50 -2.66
N GLY A 155 -13.18 15.26 -2.87
CA GLY A 155 -13.34 14.66 -4.21
C GLY A 155 -12.03 14.17 -4.85
N ARG A 156 -10.88 14.30 -4.18
CA ARG A 156 -9.57 13.84 -4.69
C ARG A 156 -9.11 12.60 -3.94
N ALA A 157 -8.47 11.68 -4.67
CA ALA A 157 -7.83 10.54 -4.05
C ALA A 157 -6.46 10.93 -3.47
N VAL A 158 -6.25 10.58 -2.20
CA VAL A 158 -4.99 10.71 -1.47
C VAL A 158 -4.45 9.33 -1.21
N PHE A 159 -3.27 9.03 -1.75
CA PHE A 159 -2.54 7.78 -1.51
C PHE A 159 -1.82 7.85 -0.16
N PHE A 160 -1.65 6.73 0.55
CA PHE A 160 -0.96 6.75 1.85
C PHE A 160 -0.12 5.50 2.16
N ASP A 161 0.06 4.59 1.20
CA ASP A 161 0.84 3.36 1.38
C ASP A 161 2.25 3.46 0.78
N THR A 162 3.19 3.95 1.57
CA THR A 162 4.58 4.14 1.13
C THR A 162 5.50 2.95 1.48
N PHE A 163 4.96 1.83 1.97
CA PHE A 163 5.77 0.69 2.40
C PHE A 163 5.27 -0.67 1.86
N PRO A 164 6.16 -1.52 1.31
CA PRO A 164 7.59 -1.28 1.13
C PRO A 164 7.85 -0.18 0.11
N PRO A 165 8.99 0.52 0.19
CA PRO A 165 9.33 1.52 -0.83
C PRO A 165 9.62 0.81 -2.16
N LEU A 166 8.73 0.99 -3.13
CA LEU A 166 8.74 0.28 -4.41
C LEU A 166 9.72 0.91 -5.40
N ILE A 167 10.95 1.22 -4.97
CA ILE A 167 11.98 1.87 -5.80
C ILE A 167 13.38 1.31 -5.47
N HIS A 168 14.28 1.26 -6.45
CA HIS A 168 15.69 0.84 -6.31
C HIS A 168 15.95 -0.60 -5.86
N TYR A 169 14.92 -1.38 -5.55
CA TYR A 169 15.04 -2.81 -5.29
C TYR A 169 14.87 -3.59 -6.58
N SER A 170 15.78 -4.53 -6.83
CA SER A 170 15.51 -5.55 -7.82
C SER A 170 14.32 -6.42 -7.40
N ARG A 171 13.78 -7.18 -8.35
CA ARG A 171 12.67 -8.10 -8.08
C ARG A 171 13.01 -9.06 -6.93
N ASP A 172 14.18 -9.66 -6.90
CA ASP A 172 14.56 -10.60 -5.84
C ASP A 172 14.81 -9.92 -4.50
N GLU A 173 15.36 -8.71 -4.50
CA GLU A 173 15.59 -7.94 -3.27
C GLU A 173 14.27 -7.52 -2.62
N MET A 174 13.30 -7.06 -3.41
CA MET A 174 11.97 -6.73 -2.91
C MET A 174 11.27 -7.97 -2.34
N GLY A 175 11.40 -9.13 -3.00
CA GLY A 175 10.90 -10.40 -2.45
C GLY A 175 11.50 -10.74 -1.09
N ARG A 176 12.80 -10.49 -0.89
CA ARG A 176 13.46 -10.66 0.42
C ARG A 176 12.97 -9.65 1.45
N LEU A 177 12.82 -8.37 1.06
CA LEU A 177 12.35 -7.31 1.93
C LEU A 177 10.94 -7.61 2.47
N LEU A 178 10.03 -8.04 1.58
CA LEU A 178 8.67 -8.45 1.94
C LEU A 178 8.64 -9.57 2.99
N LEU A 179 9.53 -10.56 2.83
CA LEU A 179 9.64 -11.66 3.78
C LEU A 179 10.23 -11.22 5.13
N GLN A 180 11.28 -10.40 5.12
CA GLN A 180 11.95 -9.92 6.34
C GLN A 180 10.99 -9.14 7.26
N PHE A 181 10.15 -8.30 6.66
CA PHE A 181 9.20 -7.46 7.38
C PHE A 181 7.83 -8.11 7.59
N SER A 182 7.59 -9.31 7.09
CA SER A 182 6.32 -10.02 7.35
C SER A 182 6.14 -10.26 8.85
N ASP A 183 4.95 -9.96 9.38
CA ASP A 183 4.62 -10.20 10.79
C ASP A 183 4.60 -11.70 11.15
N SER A 184 4.31 -12.57 10.18
CA SER A 184 4.24 -14.01 10.41
C SER A 184 5.62 -14.66 10.58
N ARG A 185 5.87 -15.26 11.76
CA ARG A 185 7.10 -16.02 12.01
C ARG A 185 7.25 -17.21 11.07
N LEU A 186 6.14 -17.87 10.74
CA LEU A 186 6.11 -18.96 9.78
C LEU A 186 6.56 -18.50 8.38
N MET A 187 6.09 -17.33 7.94
CA MET A 187 6.52 -16.73 6.67
C MET A 187 8.01 -16.48 6.61
N ARG A 188 8.62 -16.09 7.71
CA ARG A 188 10.06 -15.84 7.73
C ARG A 188 10.89 -17.11 7.64
N VAL A 189 10.37 -18.22 8.18
CA VAL A 189 11.06 -19.52 8.22
C VAL A 189 10.82 -20.32 6.92
N VAL A 190 9.59 -20.33 6.42
CA VAL A 190 9.18 -21.10 5.23
C VAL A 190 9.27 -20.27 3.94
N GLY A 191 9.26 -18.94 4.07
CA GLY A 191 9.30 -17.98 2.96
C GLY A 191 10.47 -18.14 1.99
N PRO A 192 11.71 -18.49 2.42
CA PRO A 192 12.81 -18.73 1.48
C PRO A 192 12.50 -19.84 0.46
N LEU A 193 11.77 -20.90 0.87
CA LEU A 193 11.33 -21.96 -0.04
C LEU A 193 10.17 -21.52 -0.95
N MET A 194 9.43 -20.49 -0.53
CA MET A 194 8.31 -19.91 -1.28
C MET A 194 8.68 -18.58 -1.94
N GLN A 195 9.96 -18.20 -1.96
CA GLN A 195 10.41 -16.88 -2.38
C GLN A 195 9.94 -16.58 -3.80
N ARG A 196 10.04 -17.55 -4.72
CA ARG A 196 9.56 -17.39 -6.10
C ARG A 196 8.06 -17.03 -6.19
N ARG A 197 7.22 -17.55 -5.28
CA ARG A 197 5.78 -17.25 -5.25
C ARG A 197 5.50 -15.89 -4.62
N VAL A 198 6.18 -15.54 -3.53
CA VAL A 198 6.06 -14.21 -2.90
C VAL A 198 6.58 -13.11 -3.83
N THR A 199 7.65 -13.40 -4.55
CA THR A 199 8.25 -12.51 -5.56
C THR A 199 7.32 -12.28 -6.74
N GLY A 200 6.39 -13.19 -7.04
CA GLY A 200 5.40 -13.00 -8.10
C GLY A 200 4.27 -12.03 -7.74
N ILE A 201 4.00 -11.83 -6.45
CA ILE A 201 2.89 -10.97 -5.99
C ILE A 201 3.17 -9.51 -6.27
N GLN A 202 4.42 -9.10 -6.08
CA GLN A 202 4.83 -7.72 -6.35
C GLN A 202 4.84 -7.40 -7.85
N ASP A 203 4.83 -8.38 -8.76
CA ASP A 203 4.96 -8.10 -10.19
C ASP A 203 3.80 -7.21 -10.68
N GLU A 204 2.62 -7.38 -10.10
CA GLU A 204 1.45 -6.51 -10.35
C GLU A 204 1.72 -5.03 -9.99
N TRP A 205 2.56 -4.77 -8.98
CA TRP A 205 2.89 -3.41 -8.53
C TRP A 205 3.88 -2.70 -9.45
N TYR A 206 4.57 -3.43 -10.34
CA TYR A 206 5.53 -2.85 -11.29
C TYR A 206 5.01 -2.84 -12.73
N SER A 207 3.74 -3.18 -12.94
CA SER A 207 3.11 -3.21 -14.25
C SER A 207 1.97 -2.19 -14.33
N PRO A 208 2.09 -1.13 -15.17
CA PRO A 208 1.05 -0.13 -15.34
C PRO A 208 -0.36 -0.70 -15.56
N PRO A 209 -0.61 -1.62 -16.52
CA PRO A 209 -1.96 -2.17 -16.71
C PRO A 209 -2.42 -2.99 -15.49
N GLU A 210 -1.53 -3.80 -14.88
CA GLU A 210 -1.89 -4.64 -13.73
C GLU A 210 -2.23 -3.82 -12.48
N THR A 211 -1.65 -2.63 -12.31
CA THR A 211 -2.02 -1.74 -11.21
C THR A 211 -3.47 -1.25 -11.34
N LEU A 212 -3.93 -0.87 -12.54
CA LEU A 212 -5.33 -0.52 -12.79
C LEU A 212 -6.26 -1.72 -12.61
N VAL A 213 -5.86 -2.89 -13.15
CA VAL A 213 -6.58 -4.17 -12.96
C VAL A 213 -6.70 -4.51 -11.47
N GLY A 214 -5.65 -4.26 -10.68
CA GLY A 214 -5.61 -4.47 -9.23
C GLY A 214 -6.59 -3.58 -8.46
N LEU A 215 -6.72 -2.31 -8.85
CA LEU A 215 -7.73 -1.38 -8.31
C LEU A 215 -9.14 -1.90 -8.60
N VAL A 216 -9.45 -2.17 -9.87
CA VAL A 216 -10.77 -2.67 -10.32
C VAL A 216 -11.10 -4.00 -9.66
N GLY A 217 -10.17 -4.94 -9.65
CA GLY A 217 -10.33 -6.21 -8.97
C GLY A 217 -10.61 -6.04 -7.47
N SER A 218 -9.99 -5.06 -6.82
CA SER A 218 -10.26 -4.78 -5.40
C SER A 218 -11.67 -4.24 -5.17
N ALA A 219 -12.18 -3.41 -6.07
CA ALA A 219 -13.57 -2.93 -6.02
C ALA A 219 -14.58 -4.05 -6.31
N CYS A 220 -14.35 -4.84 -7.37
CA CYS A 220 -15.20 -5.98 -7.73
C CYS A 220 -15.34 -6.98 -6.58
N ARG A 221 -14.25 -7.25 -5.83
CA ARG A 221 -14.34 -8.16 -4.69
C ARG A 221 -14.99 -7.52 -3.47
N LEU A 222 -14.95 -6.20 -3.33
CA LEU A 222 -15.60 -5.50 -2.21
C LEU A 222 -17.12 -5.44 -2.38
N ARG A 223 -17.58 -5.27 -3.62
CA ARG A 223 -18.98 -5.10 -4.00
C ARG A 223 -19.26 -5.95 -5.26
N PRO A 224 -19.35 -7.29 -5.14
CA PRO A 224 -19.52 -8.19 -6.29
C PRO A 224 -20.75 -7.88 -7.15
N GLU A 225 -21.80 -7.34 -6.54
CA GLU A 225 -23.02 -6.94 -7.22
C GLU A 225 -22.83 -5.74 -8.17
N LEU A 226 -21.73 -4.99 -8.04
CA LEU A 226 -21.35 -3.88 -8.91
C LEU A 226 -20.19 -4.23 -9.86
N ALA A 227 -19.75 -5.50 -9.90
CA ALA A 227 -18.53 -5.89 -10.62
C ALA A 227 -18.55 -5.48 -12.10
N GLU A 228 -19.64 -5.72 -12.82
CA GLU A 228 -19.73 -5.32 -14.24
C GLU A 228 -19.61 -3.81 -14.46
N ARG A 229 -20.09 -3.01 -13.52
CA ARG A 229 -19.96 -1.56 -13.59
C ARG A 229 -18.51 -1.11 -13.41
N TYR A 230 -17.78 -1.70 -12.46
CA TYR A 230 -16.36 -1.40 -12.27
C TYR A 230 -15.51 -1.89 -13.44
N LEU A 231 -15.83 -3.05 -14.02
CA LEU A 231 -15.13 -3.57 -15.19
C LEU A 231 -15.39 -2.69 -16.42
N ALA A 232 -16.64 -2.26 -16.64
CA ALA A 232 -16.98 -1.34 -17.72
C ALA A 232 -16.24 0.00 -17.57
N TRP A 233 -16.30 0.60 -16.37
CA TRP A 233 -15.55 1.81 -16.05
C TRP A 233 -14.05 1.63 -16.27
N GLY A 234 -13.46 0.54 -15.78
CA GLY A 234 -12.01 0.31 -15.88
C GLY A 234 -11.53 0.21 -17.32
N ARG A 235 -12.29 -0.49 -18.19
CA ARG A 235 -11.98 -0.59 -19.62
C ARG A 235 -12.08 0.76 -20.33
N GLU A 236 -13.13 1.55 -20.03
CA GLU A 236 -13.28 2.90 -20.56
C GLU A 236 -12.13 3.82 -20.10
N PHE A 237 -11.86 3.81 -18.80
CA PHE A 237 -10.79 4.59 -18.17
C PHE A 237 -9.43 4.27 -18.77
N ALA A 238 -9.11 2.99 -18.98
CA ALA A 238 -7.86 2.57 -19.59
C ALA A 238 -7.67 3.19 -20.98
N GLY A 239 -8.72 3.22 -21.81
CA GLY A 239 -8.69 3.85 -23.13
C GLY A 239 -8.50 5.37 -23.08
N ARG A 240 -9.09 6.05 -22.08
CA ARG A 240 -9.03 7.51 -21.94
C ARG A 240 -7.71 8.00 -21.34
N GLU A 241 -7.29 7.43 -20.22
CA GLU A 241 -6.22 7.98 -19.36
C GLU A 241 -4.91 7.18 -19.45
N MET A 242 -4.97 5.93 -19.92
CA MET A 242 -3.83 5.03 -20.03
C MET A 242 -3.72 4.41 -21.44
N PRO A 243 -3.86 5.18 -22.55
CA PRO A 243 -4.02 4.65 -23.90
C PRO A 243 -2.89 3.72 -24.34
N ARG A 244 -1.66 3.94 -23.86
CA ARG A 244 -0.50 3.07 -24.15
C ARG A 244 -0.66 1.65 -23.61
N TRP A 245 -1.33 1.48 -22.48
CA TRP A 245 -1.52 0.20 -21.81
C TRP A 245 -2.97 -0.29 -21.91
N ALA A 246 -3.80 0.38 -22.71
CA ALA A 246 -5.23 0.17 -22.76
C ALA A 246 -5.62 -1.25 -23.19
N GLU A 247 -4.91 -1.82 -24.17
CA GLU A 247 -5.17 -3.17 -24.67
C GLU A 247 -4.93 -4.21 -23.56
N GLU A 248 -3.75 -4.19 -22.94
CA GLU A 248 -3.38 -5.10 -21.85
C GLU A 248 -4.29 -4.93 -20.63
N ALA A 249 -4.60 -3.69 -20.23
CA ALA A 249 -5.50 -3.42 -19.12
C ALA A 249 -6.93 -3.91 -19.42
N THR A 250 -7.43 -3.67 -20.63
CA THR A 250 -8.76 -4.13 -21.07
C THR A 250 -8.85 -5.65 -21.08
N GLU A 251 -7.79 -6.33 -21.54
CA GLU A 251 -7.69 -7.79 -21.49
C GLU A 251 -7.78 -8.30 -20.04
N GLY A 252 -6.98 -7.71 -19.14
CA GLY A 252 -6.97 -8.04 -17.71
C GLY A 252 -8.31 -7.79 -17.01
N MET A 253 -9.19 -6.97 -17.60
CA MET A 253 -10.54 -6.64 -17.12
C MET A 253 -11.66 -7.28 -17.94
N ARG A 254 -11.40 -8.31 -18.76
CA ARG A 254 -12.47 -9.08 -19.42
C ARG A 254 -13.40 -9.77 -18.41
N HIS A 255 -12.85 -10.21 -17.29
CA HIS A 255 -13.58 -10.81 -16.18
C HIS A 255 -13.12 -10.20 -14.86
N ALA A 256 -13.95 -10.29 -13.83
CA ALA A 256 -13.59 -9.85 -12.49
C ALA A 256 -12.23 -10.46 -12.06
N PRO A 257 -11.18 -9.65 -11.85
CA PRO A 257 -9.86 -10.16 -11.54
C PRO A 257 -9.85 -10.98 -10.26
N ARG A 258 -9.48 -12.25 -10.37
CA ARG A 258 -9.36 -13.16 -9.24
C ARG A 258 -7.98 -13.02 -8.62
N LEU A 259 -7.90 -13.05 -7.30
CA LEU A 259 -6.61 -13.24 -6.64
C LEU A 259 -6.04 -14.61 -7.07
N PRO A 260 -4.73 -14.73 -7.30
CA PRO A 260 -4.13 -16.02 -7.62
C PRO A 260 -4.49 -17.06 -6.55
N GLY A 261 -4.96 -18.25 -6.95
CA GLY A 261 -5.51 -19.24 -6.01
C GLY A 261 -4.54 -19.67 -4.90
N TYR A 262 -3.23 -19.68 -5.21
CA TYR A 262 -2.19 -19.94 -4.21
C TYR A 262 -2.15 -18.87 -3.12
N TRP A 263 -2.47 -17.61 -3.45
CA TRP A 263 -2.45 -16.49 -2.52
C TRP A 263 -3.65 -16.51 -1.58
N THR A 264 -4.83 -16.85 -2.10
CA THR A 264 -6.06 -16.99 -1.31
C THR A 264 -5.93 -18.12 -0.26
N GLY A 265 -5.37 -19.27 -0.65
CA GLY A 265 -5.09 -20.36 0.28
C GLY A 265 -4.00 -20.02 1.31
N PHE A 266 -2.99 -19.26 0.88
CA PHE A 266 -1.88 -18.84 1.74
C PHE A 266 -2.29 -17.80 2.79
N ARG A 267 -3.08 -16.78 2.43
CA ARG A 267 -3.63 -15.81 3.40
C ARG A 267 -4.48 -16.48 4.47
N LYS A 268 -5.28 -17.47 4.07
CA LYS A 268 -6.12 -18.27 4.97
C LYS A 268 -5.29 -19.13 5.94
N LEU A 269 -4.21 -19.75 5.47
CA LEU A 269 -3.30 -20.55 6.29
C LEU A 269 -2.53 -19.70 7.32
N LEU A 270 -2.27 -18.43 6.99
CA LEU A 270 -1.44 -17.53 7.81
C LEU A 270 -2.22 -16.73 8.87
N GLY A 271 -3.53 -16.93 9.01
CA GLY A 271 -4.34 -16.19 9.97
C GLY A 271 -4.34 -14.68 9.72
N LEU A 272 -3.99 -14.23 8.51
CA LEU A 272 -4.05 -12.84 8.07
C LEU A 272 -5.52 -12.46 7.86
N GLN A 273 -6.26 -12.37 8.96
CA GLN A 273 -7.66 -11.97 9.03
C GLN A 273 -7.77 -10.46 8.82
N GLY A 274 -7.66 -10.04 7.57
CA GLY A 274 -8.61 -9.07 7.04
C GLY A 274 -9.59 -9.87 6.23
N GLU A 275 -10.90 -9.74 6.45
CA GLU A 275 -11.92 -10.49 5.71
C GLU A 275 -11.49 -10.59 4.24
N PRO A 276 -11.26 -11.81 3.71
CA PRO A 276 -11.09 -11.96 2.29
C PRO A 276 -12.32 -11.29 1.70
N ASN A 277 -12.08 -10.37 0.78
CA ASN A 277 -13.14 -9.68 0.06
C ASN A 277 -14.11 -10.78 -0.45
N LEU A 278 -15.22 -10.96 0.26
CA LEU A 278 -16.35 -11.80 -0.10
C LEU A 278 -17.46 -10.84 -0.48
#